data_AF-A0AAD5JQU2-F1
#
_entry.id   AF-A0AAD5JQU2-F1
#
_cell.length_a   1.000
_cell.length_b   1.000
_cell.length_c   1.000
_cell.angle_alpha   90.00
_cell.angle_beta   90.00
_cell.angle_gamma   90.00
#
_symmetry.space_group_name_H-M   'P 1'
#
loop_
_entity.id
_entity.type
_entity.pdbx_description
1 polymer ?
#
loop_
_entity_poly.entity_id
_entity_poly.type
_entity_poly.pdbx_seq_one_letter_code
_entity_poly.pdbx_strand_id
1 'polypeptide(L)'
;MSSLKFFMIFVFLLSLSSSLLAFTGVSDPTYLYHICSEKNFTGNSTYQSNLNRLLSSLSSYANRSNEFHRTTEGEDPNKAYGLFQCRVDVTTSICQDCVAFASIDATQQATLSC
;
A
#
# COMPACT_ATOMS: atom_id res chain seq x y z
N MET A 1 6.80 -51.58 13.54
CA MET A 1 7.69 -50.42 13.81
C MET A 1 7.88 -49.51 12.59
N SER A 2 8.04 -50.00 11.35
CA SER A 2 8.15 -49.12 10.15
C SER A 2 6.87 -48.36 9.79
N SER A 3 5.70 -49.00 9.89
CA SER A 3 4.41 -48.33 9.58
C SER A 3 4.13 -47.13 10.48
N LEU A 4 4.47 -47.23 11.77
CA LEU A 4 4.31 -46.13 12.73
C LEU A 4 5.26 -44.94 12.43
N LYS A 5 6.46 -45.20 11.89
CA LYS A 5 7.39 -44.15 11.46
C LYS A 5 6.86 -43.39 10.23
N PHE A 6 6.33 -44.11 9.24
CA PHE A 6 5.70 -43.50 8.07
C PHE A 6 4.48 -42.66 8.44
N PHE A 7 3.66 -43.16 9.36
CA PHE A 7 2.50 -42.41 9.88
C PHE A 7 2.92 -41.10 10.58
N MET A 8 3.96 -41.14 11.43
CA MET A 8 4.48 -39.95 12.10
C MET A 8 5.04 -38.91 11.11
N ILE A 9 5.75 -39.36 10.07
CA ILE A 9 6.27 -38.48 9.01
C ILE A 9 5.12 -37.81 8.25
N PHE A 10 4.07 -38.57 7.91
CA PHE A 10 2.90 -38.04 7.20
C PHE A 10 2.17 -36.96 8.03
N VAL A 11 1.96 -37.20 9.33
CA VAL A 11 1.36 -36.22 10.24
C VAL A 11 2.22 -34.96 10.36
N PHE A 12 3.55 -35.10 10.43
CA PHE A 12 4.47 -33.96 10.48
C PHE A 12 4.43 -33.12 9.19
N LEU A 13 4.35 -33.76 8.02
CA LEU A 13 4.23 -33.06 6.74
C LEU A 13 2.88 -32.33 6.61
N LEU A 14 1.79 -32.93 7.08
CA LEU A 14 0.48 -32.29 7.13
C LEU A 14 0.48 -31.07 8.05
N SER A 15 1.08 -31.17 9.25
CA SER A 15 1.18 -30.02 10.15
C SER A 15 2.04 -28.90 9.57
N LEU A 16 3.16 -29.23 8.92
CA LEU A 16 4.04 -28.25 8.27
C LEU A 16 3.35 -27.52 7.11
N SER A 17 2.58 -28.25 6.29
CA SER A 17 1.79 -27.67 5.20
C SER A 17 0.68 -26.73 5.70
N SER A 18 0.06 -27.06 6.84
CA SER A 18 -0.97 -26.23 7.47
C SER A 18 -0.39 -24.93 8.03
N SER A 19 0.84 -24.96 8.57
CA SER A 19 1.56 -23.77 9.03
C SER A 19 1.98 -22.84 7.89
N LEU A 20 2.29 -23.38 6.70
CA LEU A 20 2.63 -22.59 5.51
C LEU A 20 1.40 -21.84 4.95
N LEU A 21 0.21 -22.43 5.07
CA LEU A 21 -1.05 -21.79 4.65
C LEU A 21 -1.48 -20.63 5.57
N ALA A 22 -0.98 -20.58 6.81
CA ALA A 22 -1.29 -19.50 7.75
C ALA A 22 -0.63 -18.16 7.38
N PHE A 23 0.29 -18.14 6.41
CA PHE A 23 1.02 -16.94 6.02
C PHE A 23 0.37 -16.13 4.88
N THR A 24 -0.75 -16.58 4.32
CA THR A 24 -1.50 -15.82 3.30
C THR A 24 -2.57 -14.92 3.92
N GLY A 25 -2.27 -14.32 5.07
CA GLY A 25 -3.16 -13.34 5.70
C GLY A 25 -3.30 -12.13 4.81
N VAL A 26 -4.39 -12.04 4.05
CA VAL A 26 -4.83 -10.80 3.39
C VAL A 26 -5.26 -9.87 4.52
N SER A 27 -4.33 -9.04 4.98
CA SER A 27 -4.63 -7.97 5.91
C SER A 27 -5.06 -6.74 5.12
N ASP A 28 -6.29 -6.29 5.33
CA ASP A 28 -6.75 -5.00 4.82
C ASP A 28 -5.79 -3.88 5.24
N PRO A 29 -5.56 -2.88 4.37
CA PRO A 29 -4.69 -1.77 4.71
C PRO A 29 -5.21 -1.07 5.97
N THR A 30 -4.39 -1.08 7.01
CA THR A 30 -4.70 -0.43 8.28
C THR A 30 -3.94 0.88 8.33
N TYR A 31 -4.68 1.98 8.50
CA TYR A 31 -4.08 3.29 8.72
C TYR A 31 -3.25 3.29 10.03
N LEU A 32 -2.03 3.84 9.98
CA LEU A 32 -1.14 3.91 11.13
C LEU A 32 -1.02 5.32 11.69
N TYR A 33 -0.49 6.25 10.89
CA TYR A 33 -0.33 7.67 11.24
C TYR A 33 -0.05 8.48 9.97
N HIS A 34 -0.14 9.80 10.06
CA HIS A 34 0.29 10.76 9.04
C HIS A 34 1.11 11.89 9.65
N ILE A 35 1.86 12.61 8.80
CA ILE A 35 2.57 13.84 9.16
C ILE A 35 2.22 14.88 8.09
N CYS A 36 1.82 16.06 8.53
CA CYS A 36 1.48 17.18 7.66
C CYS A 36 2.48 18.32 7.73
N SER A 37 2.53 19.10 6.65
CA SER A 37 3.26 20.36 6.66
C SER A 37 2.51 21.39 7.52
N GLU A 38 3.24 22.31 8.15
CA GLU A 38 2.64 23.50 8.78
C GLU A 38 2.01 24.46 7.76
N LYS A 39 2.35 24.30 6.47
CA LYS A 39 1.83 25.15 5.39
C LYS A 39 0.65 24.48 4.71
N ASN A 40 -0.49 25.15 4.75
CA ASN A 40 -1.68 24.74 4.03
C ASN A 40 -1.72 25.37 2.64
N PHE A 41 -2.23 24.62 1.67
CA PHE A 41 -2.56 25.15 0.35
C PHE A 41 -3.99 25.70 0.36
N THR A 42 -4.29 26.63 -0.54
CA THR A 42 -5.64 27.16 -0.70
C THR A 42 -6.56 26.11 -1.32
N GLY A 43 -7.75 25.91 -0.75
CA GLY A 43 -8.78 25.07 -1.35
C GLY A 43 -9.16 25.54 -2.76
N ASN A 44 -9.49 24.59 -3.64
CA ASN A 44 -9.74 24.78 -5.07
C ASN A 44 -8.56 25.38 -5.87
N SER A 45 -7.34 25.28 -5.35
CA SER A 45 -6.14 25.73 -6.07
C SER A 45 -5.69 24.77 -7.17
N THR A 46 -4.88 25.28 -8.10
CA THR A 46 -4.18 24.45 -9.10
C THR A 46 -3.33 23.37 -8.42
N TYR A 47 -2.69 23.68 -7.29
CA TYR A 47 -1.94 22.69 -6.51
C TYR A 47 -2.84 21.55 -6.02
N GLN A 48 -4.05 21.84 -5.49
CA GLN A 48 -4.98 20.78 -5.07
C GLN A 48 -5.37 19.87 -6.25
N SER A 49 -5.64 20.43 -7.42
CA SER A 49 -5.94 19.63 -8.61
C SER A 49 -4.75 18.75 -9.02
N ASN A 50 -3.52 19.29 -8.98
CA ASN A 50 -2.30 18.54 -9.27
C ASN A 50 -2.06 17.43 -8.24
N LEU A 51 -2.30 17.69 -6.95
CA LEU A 51 -2.21 16.71 -5.88
C LEU A 51 -3.21 15.57 -6.07
N ASN A 52 -4.47 15.87 -6.42
CA ASN A 52 -5.47 14.83 -6.69
C ASN A 52 -5.08 13.95 -7.88
N ARG A 53 -4.54 14.55 -8.95
CA ARG A 53 -3.99 13.79 -10.10
C ARG A 53 -2.80 12.93 -9.69
N LEU A 54 -1.92 13.45 -8.83
CA LEU A 54 -0.73 12.74 -8.36
C LEU A 54 -1.13 11.49 -7.59
N LEU A 55 -2.08 11.61 -6.66
CA LEU A 55 -2.59 10.48 -5.86
C LEU A 55 -3.26 9.42 -6.75
N SER A 56 -4.05 9.84 -7.75
CA SER A 56 -4.63 8.92 -8.73
C SER A 56 -3.56 8.20 -9.57
N SER A 57 -2.52 8.92 -9.99
CA SER A 57 -1.38 8.38 -10.74
C SER A 57 -0.64 7.31 -9.92
N LEU A 58 -0.30 7.61 -8.67
CA LEU A 58 0.37 6.67 -7.76
C LEU A 58 -0.42 5.37 -7.57
N SER A 59 -1.74 5.47 -7.32
CA SER A 59 -2.63 4.31 -7.21
C SER A 59 -2.65 3.46 -8.49
N SER A 60 -2.69 4.11 -9.66
CA SER A 60 -2.62 3.43 -10.96
C SER A 60 -1.27 2.70 -11.16
N TYR A 61 -0.15 3.30 -10.75
CA TYR A 61 1.18 2.69 -10.89
C TYR A 61 1.43 1.52 -9.95
N ALA A 62 0.72 1.44 -8.81
CA ALA A 62 0.84 0.33 -7.88
C ALA A 62 0.40 -1.02 -8.48
N ASN A 63 -0.36 -1.02 -9.60
CA ASN A 63 -0.65 -2.25 -10.34
C ASN A 63 0.54 -2.76 -11.20
N ARG A 64 1.58 -1.93 -11.42
CA ARG A 64 2.74 -2.25 -12.27
C ARG A 64 3.99 -2.61 -11.50
N SER A 65 4.12 -2.13 -10.27
CA SER A 65 5.28 -2.31 -9.41
C SER A 65 4.83 -2.49 -7.96
N ASN A 66 5.33 -3.55 -7.32
CA ASN A 66 5.03 -3.88 -5.93
C ASN A 66 6.05 -3.33 -4.91
N GLU A 67 6.99 -2.48 -5.35
CA GLU A 67 8.09 -2.04 -4.48
C GLU A 67 8.07 -0.53 -4.27
N PHE A 68 8.36 0.24 -5.32
CA PHE A 68 8.54 1.67 -5.24
C PHE A 68 8.21 2.35 -6.57
N HIS A 69 7.58 3.52 -6.50
CA HIS A 69 7.41 4.40 -7.65
C HIS A 69 7.37 5.85 -7.20
N ARG A 70 7.89 6.75 -8.03
CA ARG A 70 7.79 8.20 -7.85
C ARG A 70 7.27 8.85 -9.11
N THR A 71 6.46 9.89 -8.96
CA THR A 71 5.94 10.65 -10.08
C THR A 71 5.68 12.10 -9.66
N THR A 72 5.35 12.95 -10.63
CA THR A 72 5.05 14.36 -10.44
C THR A 72 3.86 14.75 -11.30
N GLU A 73 3.08 15.73 -10.85
CA GLU A 73 1.95 16.26 -11.62
C GLU A 73 1.95 17.79 -11.63
N GLY A 74 1.64 18.36 -12.80
CA GLY A 74 1.63 19.80 -13.03
C GLY A 74 3.03 20.41 -13.23
N GLU A 75 3.06 21.74 -13.29
CA GLU A 75 4.26 22.54 -13.53
C GLU A 75 4.43 23.62 -12.45
N ASP A 76 5.64 24.17 -12.35
CA ASP A 76 5.94 25.23 -11.39
C ASP A 76 5.06 26.47 -11.64
N PRO A 77 4.56 27.14 -10.58
CA PRO A 77 4.89 26.93 -9.15
C PRO A 77 4.01 25.90 -8.43
N ASN A 78 3.09 25.21 -9.14
CA ASN A 78 2.08 24.34 -8.53
C ASN A 78 2.40 22.84 -8.69
N LYS A 79 3.64 22.48 -9.05
CA LYS A 79 4.04 21.09 -9.27
C LYS A 79 3.93 20.28 -7.97
N ALA A 80 3.23 19.16 -8.03
CA ALA A 80 3.11 18.21 -6.93
C ALA A 80 4.07 17.05 -7.13
N TYR A 81 4.74 16.62 -6.06
CA TYR A 81 5.70 15.52 -6.06
C TYR A 81 5.21 14.42 -5.14
N GLY A 82 5.34 13.16 -5.54
CA GLY A 82 4.90 12.04 -4.73
C GLY A 82 5.62 10.74 -5.04
N LEU A 83 5.53 9.83 -4.09
CA LEU A 83 6.01 8.46 -4.20
C LEU A 83 5.15 7.54 -3.36
N PHE A 84 5.17 6.24 -3.67
CA PHE A 84 4.72 5.20 -2.76
C PHE A 84 5.84 4.18 -2.57
N GLN A 85 5.78 3.49 -1.44
CA GLN A 85 6.62 2.33 -1.16
C GLN A 85 5.77 1.25 -0.50
N CYS A 86 5.76 0.07 -1.10
CA CYS A 86 5.09 -1.10 -0.57
C CYS A 86 6.08 -1.98 0.19
N ARG A 87 5.56 -2.81 1.09
CA ARG A 87 6.37 -3.84 1.76
C ARG A 87 6.79 -4.90 0.74
N VAL A 88 8.04 -5.32 0.76
CA VAL A 88 8.60 -6.23 -0.26
C VAL A 88 8.05 -7.65 -0.15
N ASP A 89 7.51 -8.04 1.00
CA ASP A 89 6.93 -9.37 1.24
C ASP A 89 5.44 -9.49 0.90
N VAL A 90 4.82 -8.45 0.30
CA VAL A 90 3.41 -8.48 -0.11
C VAL A 90 3.27 -8.60 -1.63
N THR A 91 2.13 -9.12 -2.08
CA THR A 91 1.81 -9.24 -3.50
C THR A 91 1.52 -7.87 -4.12
N THR A 92 1.62 -7.76 -5.44
CA THR A 92 1.23 -6.55 -6.19
C THR A 92 -0.22 -6.13 -5.91
N SER A 93 -1.14 -7.08 -5.72
CA SER A 93 -2.54 -6.78 -5.39
C SER A 93 -2.68 -6.11 -4.03
N ILE A 94 -2.03 -6.64 -2.99
CA ILE A 94 -2.05 -6.06 -1.64
C ILE A 94 -1.39 -4.67 -1.66
N CYS A 95 -0.30 -4.52 -2.40
CA CYS A 95 0.34 -3.22 -2.61
C CYS A 95 -0.63 -2.22 -3.26
N GLN A 96 -1.30 -2.62 -4.35
CA GLN A 96 -2.28 -1.79 -5.05
C GLN A 96 -3.42 -1.35 -4.13
N ASP A 97 -4.00 -2.28 -3.36
CA ASP A 97 -5.09 -1.98 -2.42
C ASP A 97 -4.62 -1.00 -1.34
N CYS A 98 -3.40 -1.18 -0.83
CA CYS A 98 -2.81 -0.29 0.17
C CYS A 98 -2.56 1.13 -0.38
N VAL A 99 -1.99 1.25 -1.58
CA VAL A 99 -1.74 2.57 -2.20
C VAL A 99 -3.06 3.25 -2.55
N ALA A 100 -4.07 2.51 -3.01
CA ALA A 100 -5.40 3.05 -3.27
C ALA A 100 -6.06 3.57 -1.97
N PHE A 101 -6.02 2.78 -0.90
CA PHE A 101 -6.52 3.19 0.40
C PHE A 101 -5.81 4.45 0.92
N ALA A 102 -4.47 4.46 0.92
CA ALA A 102 -3.67 5.60 1.37
C ALA A 102 -3.93 6.86 0.53
N SER A 103 -4.17 6.73 -0.78
CA SER A 103 -4.49 7.86 -1.67
C SER A 103 -5.82 8.52 -1.32
N ILE A 104 -6.83 7.72 -0.96
CA ILE A 104 -8.14 8.20 -0.51
C ILE A 104 -8.00 8.88 0.85
N ASP A 105 -7.34 8.21 1.80
CA ASP A 105 -7.13 8.70 3.17
C ASP A 105 -6.36 10.03 3.19
N ALA A 106 -5.27 10.14 2.40
CA ALA A 106 -4.50 11.37 2.27
C ALA A 106 -5.33 12.55 1.75
N THR A 107 -6.27 12.30 0.84
CA THR A 107 -7.18 13.34 0.31
C THR A 107 -8.14 13.84 1.39
N GLN A 108 -8.66 12.94 2.22
CA GLN A 108 -9.55 13.29 3.32
C GLN A 108 -8.81 14.05 4.42
N GLN A 109 -7.62 13.58 4.81
CA GLN A 109 -6.81 14.20 5.86
C GLN A 109 -6.35 15.60 5.48
N ALA A 110 -5.97 15.83 4.21
CA ALA A 110 -5.62 17.15 3.69
C ALA A 110 -6.78 18.17 3.73
N THR A 111 -8.01 17.71 4.00
CA THR A 111 -9.21 18.58 4.08
C THR A 111 -9.78 18.68 5.50
N LEU A 112 -9.53 17.69 6.36
CA LEU A 112 -10.24 17.49 7.64
C LEU A 112 -9.34 17.47 8.88
N SER A 113 -8.04 17.23 8.74
CA SER A 113 -7.15 16.97 9.87
C SER A 113 -5.76 17.60 9.72
N CYS A 114 -5.52 18.17 8.54
CA CYS A 114 -4.54 19.18 8.23
C CYS A 114 -5.33 20.38 7.63
#